data_AF-A0A1X7V3A3-F1
#
_entry.id   AF-A0A1X7V3A3-F1
#
_cell.length_a   1.000
_cell.length_b   1.000
_cell.length_c   1.000
_cell.angle_alpha   90.00
_cell.angle_beta   90.00
_cell.angle_gamma   90.00
#
_symmetry.space_group_name_H-M   'P 1'
#
loop_
_entity.id
_entity.type
_entity.pdbx_description
1 polymer ?
#
loop_
_entity_poly.entity_id
_entity_poly.type
_entity_poly.pdbx_seq_one_letter_code
_entity_poly.pdbx_strand_id
1 'polypeptide(L)'
;MATSSSSPLSSEDIFNKHYPLLSTSLCDPVSVTRLLYGELVITGQILSNVESASPSISKQREELLKGLREVLVGNDNNLQTFASVLCKFTANVKLGEAIHKDYDESFLDENEVTWETNEGGRIPVPKRKSDDFTSFHELYIKMFKKLSDTITRHAPAMEDIKSFIECFTSQLEGQLLVAESINDQLLLMRSSSNLIDIEMLQGLTEHLQLPEGREIISEYQEAMMNYASRLPVRVCATESLNTILMPPPLKCESATFAFKWDPEQKKLKDAVDIVSKSTGKLMKVYNLEMSSDEVHVNCVFLYTLMGAAIATVHDNIEALISDGIVKVTIGYLTVWKKQVHDFLTKEREEPQPSEATQEEGQDTSSASLDDEDRPKTTAELEDIVEKLSETLKDKEQEVEELADILQKIKEGTPLERKVSELKLYLKQEREKEKSLRDEIKEMEEALKDPEAYEKKRLTNELERLKREKKQKEDKLLEDGKKEISVLKEKLKELEKELAEKEEENKSLTENLKALQSQLTETKASEADDPPQPIEEPTIPTSPS
;
A
#
# COMPACT_ATOMS: atom_id res chain seq x y z
N MET A 1 -47.07 7.88 -15.64
CA MET A 1 -45.96 8.58 -14.96
C MET A 1 -44.73 7.74 -15.21
N ALA A 2 -43.80 8.24 -16.03
CA ALA A 2 -42.57 7.54 -16.35
C ALA A 2 -41.66 7.61 -15.12
N THR A 3 -41.34 6.45 -14.56
CA THR A 3 -40.25 6.31 -13.59
C THR A 3 -38.96 6.64 -14.32
N SER A 4 -38.32 7.75 -13.96
CA SER A 4 -36.99 8.09 -14.44
C SER A 4 -36.01 7.04 -13.94
N SER A 5 -35.66 6.07 -14.79
CA SER A 5 -34.49 5.24 -14.58
C SER A 5 -33.27 6.15 -14.73
N SER A 6 -32.76 6.67 -13.61
CA SER A 6 -31.43 7.28 -13.59
C SER A 6 -30.45 6.19 -14.03
N SER A 7 -29.65 6.48 -15.07
CA SER A 7 -28.54 5.62 -15.45
C SER A 7 -27.64 5.38 -14.22
N PRO A 8 -27.07 4.18 -14.05
CA PRO A 8 -26.15 3.90 -12.95
C PRO A 8 -25.01 4.91 -12.97
N LEU A 9 -24.71 5.50 -11.81
CA LEU A 9 -23.66 6.50 -11.69
C LEU A 9 -22.30 5.81 -11.80
N SER A 10 -21.33 6.46 -12.44
CA SER A 10 -19.95 5.99 -12.37
C SER A 10 -19.38 6.23 -10.97
N SER A 11 -18.29 5.55 -10.62
CA SER A 11 -17.60 5.81 -9.34
C SER A 11 -17.11 7.25 -9.22
N GLU A 12 -16.74 7.88 -10.33
CA GLU A 12 -16.38 9.28 -10.36
C GLU A 12 -17.59 10.18 -10.07
N ASP A 13 -18.77 9.86 -10.61
CA ASP A 13 -20.00 10.62 -10.35
C ASP A 13 -20.42 10.54 -8.89
N ILE A 14 -20.34 9.35 -8.28
CA ILE A 14 -20.64 9.14 -6.85
C ILE A 14 -19.64 9.91 -5.98
N PHE A 15 -18.34 9.81 -6.27
CA PHE A 15 -17.33 10.55 -5.52
C PHE A 15 -17.55 12.07 -5.64
N ASN A 16 -17.86 12.57 -6.84
CA ASN A 16 -18.15 13.98 -7.08
C ASN A 16 -19.42 14.46 -6.37
N LYS A 17 -20.46 13.62 -6.30
CA LYS A 17 -21.69 13.88 -5.53
C LYS A 17 -21.40 14.13 -4.05
N HIS A 18 -20.49 13.34 -3.45
CA HIS A 18 -20.14 13.44 -2.04
C HIS A 18 -18.98 14.40 -1.73
N TYR A 19 -18.24 14.85 -2.75
CA TYR A 19 -17.07 15.71 -2.61
C TYR A 19 -17.30 16.97 -1.73
N PRO A 20 -18.41 17.72 -1.86
CA PRO A 20 -18.64 18.91 -1.02
C PRO A 20 -18.72 18.57 0.48
N LEU A 21 -19.36 17.46 0.83
CA LEU A 21 -19.46 17.00 2.22
C LEU A 21 -18.11 16.47 2.73
N LEU A 22 -17.40 15.70 1.90
CA LEU A 22 -16.06 15.19 2.22
C LEU A 22 -15.06 16.33 2.48
N SER A 23 -15.05 17.37 1.63
CA SER A 23 -14.13 18.50 1.77
C SER A 23 -14.37 19.36 3.02
N THR A 24 -15.60 19.36 3.53
CA THR A 24 -16.00 20.20 4.67
C THR A 24 -16.06 19.43 5.99
N SER A 25 -16.39 18.14 5.96
CA SER A 25 -16.80 17.38 7.14
C SER A 25 -15.95 16.14 7.44
N LEU A 26 -15.07 15.70 6.51
CA LEU A 26 -14.23 14.52 6.75
C LEU A 26 -13.31 14.75 7.97
N CYS A 27 -13.46 13.91 8.99
CA CYS A 27 -12.70 13.95 10.22
C CYS A 27 -11.47 13.04 10.14
N ASP A 28 -10.40 13.45 10.83
CA ASP A 28 -9.11 12.76 10.88
C ASP A 28 -8.58 12.26 9.52
N PRO A 29 -8.28 13.18 8.57
CA PRO A 29 -7.83 12.79 7.23
C PRO A 29 -6.55 11.96 7.26
N VAL A 30 -5.66 12.17 8.24
CA VAL A 30 -4.40 11.43 8.35
C VAL A 30 -4.66 9.96 8.66
N SER A 31 -5.49 9.65 9.65
CA SER A 31 -5.79 8.25 9.98
C SER A 31 -6.56 7.54 8.86
N VAL A 32 -7.51 8.23 8.22
CA VAL A 32 -8.20 7.73 7.02
C VAL A 32 -7.18 7.39 5.92
N THR A 33 -6.24 8.31 5.64
CA THR A 33 -5.20 8.13 4.62
C THR A 33 -4.28 6.95 4.94
N ARG A 34 -3.90 6.77 6.20
CA ARG A 34 -3.07 5.64 6.61
C ARG A 34 -3.76 4.29 6.36
N LEU A 35 -5.05 4.19 6.66
CA LEU A 35 -5.80 2.95 6.42
C LEU A 35 -5.98 2.69 4.91
N LEU A 36 -6.25 3.72 4.12
CA LEU A 36 -6.31 3.61 2.65
C LEU A 36 -4.98 3.19 2.03
N TYR A 37 -3.86 3.66 2.58
CA TYR A 37 -2.53 3.21 2.17
C TYR A 37 -2.31 1.73 2.53
N GLY A 38 -2.74 1.31 3.73
CA GLY A 38 -2.72 -0.11 4.14
C GLY A 38 -3.55 -1.01 3.24
N GLU A 39 -4.66 -0.49 2.71
CA GLU A 39 -5.52 -1.14 1.70
C GLU A 39 -5.00 -1.00 0.26
N LEU A 40 -3.79 -0.45 0.06
CA LEU A 40 -3.19 -0.21 -1.25
C LEU A 40 -4.07 0.58 -2.24
N VAL A 41 -5.04 1.34 -1.73
CA VAL A 41 -5.92 2.21 -2.53
C VAL A 41 -5.14 3.44 -3.01
N ILE A 42 -4.24 3.95 -2.17
CA ILE A 42 -3.42 5.12 -2.44
C ILE A 42 -1.93 4.80 -2.34
N THR A 43 -1.10 5.66 -2.94
CA THR A 43 0.36 5.53 -2.90
C THR A 43 0.97 6.15 -1.64
N GLY A 44 2.21 5.77 -1.33
CA GLY A 44 2.97 6.41 -0.25
C GLY A 44 3.22 7.90 -0.47
N GLN A 45 3.20 8.37 -1.72
CA GLN A 45 3.29 9.79 -2.03
C GLN A 45 2.07 10.57 -1.55
N ILE A 46 0.86 10.04 -1.78
CA ILE A 46 -0.39 10.66 -1.32
C ILE A 46 -0.39 10.70 0.22
N LEU A 47 0.01 9.60 0.87
CA LEU A 47 0.16 9.57 2.34
C LEU A 47 1.12 10.65 2.84
N SER A 48 2.32 10.75 2.26
CA SER A 48 3.31 11.76 2.64
C SER A 48 2.80 13.19 2.43
N ASN A 49 2.05 13.46 1.35
CA ASN A 49 1.49 14.77 1.08
C ASN A 49 0.49 15.17 2.17
N VAL A 50 -0.44 14.27 2.52
CA VAL A 50 -1.44 14.51 3.57
C VAL A 50 -0.76 14.70 4.94
N GLU A 51 0.22 13.87 5.30
CA GLU A 51 0.93 14.01 6.58
C GLU A 51 1.71 15.34 6.65
N SER A 52 2.34 15.76 5.54
CA SER A 52 3.09 17.02 5.45
C SER A 52 2.20 18.28 5.51
N ALA A 53 0.91 18.16 5.18
CA ALA A 53 -0.07 19.25 5.25
C ALA A 53 -0.50 19.59 6.70
N SER A 54 -0.02 18.81 7.68
CA SER A 54 -0.23 19.07 9.12
C SER A 54 0.32 20.44 9.55
N PRO A 55 -0.33 21.16 10.48
CA PRO A 55 -1.53 20.78 11.23
C PRO A 55 -2.87 21.20 10.58
N SER A 56 -2.87 21.62 9.31
CA SER A 56 -4.09 22.15 8.68
C SER A 56 -5.01 21.05 8.18
N ILE A 57 -6.07 20.74 8.93
CA ILE A 57 -7.09 19.75 8.55
C ILE A 57 -7.68 20.05 7.16
N SER A 58 -7.93 21.32 6.83
CA SER A 58 -8.46 21.69 5.50
C SER A 58 -7.48 21.33 4.38
N LYS A 59 -6.17 21.54 4.58
CA LYS A 59 -5.16 21.18 3.57
C LYS A 59 -4.98 19.66 3.50
N GLN A 60 -5.05 18.97 4.64
CA GLN A 60 -5.02 17.50 4.68
C GLN A 60 -6.18 16.89 3.89
N ARG A 61 -7.39 17.43 4.05
CA ARG A 61 -8.57 17.04 3.25
C ARG A 61 -8.35 17.30 1.76
N GLU A 62 -7.84 18.47 1.41
CA GLU A 62 -7.58 18.83 0.01
C GLU A 62 -6.60 17.85 -0.65
N GLU A 63 -5.46 17.58 -0.01
CA GLU A 63 -4.47 16.63 -0.52
C GLU A 63 -5.02 15.20 -0.63
N LEU A 64 -5.78 14.74 0.37
CA LEU A 64 -6.41 13.42 0.34
C LEU A 64 -7.44 13.31 -0.80
N LEU A 65 -8.36 14.27 -0.91
CA LEU A 65 -9.41 14.23 -1.91
C LEU A 65 -8.88 14.42 -3.34
N LYS A 66 -7.80 15.18 -3.50
CA LYS A 66 -7.07 15.27 -4.77
C LYS A 66 -6.44 13.94 -5.15
N GLY A 67 -5.73 13.28 -4.23
CA GLY A 67 -5.15 11.95 -4.47
C GLY A 67 -6.20 10.87 -4.75
N LEU A 68 -7.31 10.89 -4.00
CA LEU A 68 -8.43 9.97 -4.21
C LEU A 68 -9.08 10.14 -5.58
N ARG A 69 -9.26 11.38 -6.04
CA ARG A 69 -9.80 11.64 -7.38
C ARG A 69 -8.99 10.92 -8.46
N GLU A 70 -7.67 10.86 -8.35
CA GLU A 70 -6.81 10.20 -9.35
C GLU A 70 -6.94 8.66 -9.32
N VAL A 71 -7.17 8.05 -8.16
CA VAL A 71 -7.22 6.59 -7.99
C VAL A 71 -8.62 5.98 -8.06
N LEU A 72 -9.66 6.80 -7.94
CA LEU A 72 -11.07 6.36 -7.98
C LEU A 72 -11.65 6.37 -9.40
N VAL A 73 -11.07 7.14 -10.33
CA VAL A 73 -11.54 7.21 -11.71
C VAL A 73 -11.41 5.83 -12.37
N GLY A 74 -12.57 5.24 -12.71
CA GLY A 74 -12.65 3.94 -13.36
C GLY A 74 -12.34 2.74 -12.45
N ASN A 75 -12.29 2.92 -11.12
CA ASN A 75 -12.06 1.82 -10.18
C ASN A 75 -13.10 1.80 -9.06
N ASP A 76 -14.17 1.04 -9.31
CA ASP A 76 -15.31 0.92 -8.40
C ASP A 76 -14.94 0.22 -7.09
N ASN A 77 -14.00 -0.72 -7.13
CA ASN A 77 -13.52 -1.40 -5.92
C ASN A 77 -12.82 -0.43 -4.96
N ASN A 78 -12.07 0.54 -5.50
CA ASN A 78 -11.42 1.56 -4.67
C ASN A 78 -12.46 2.48 -4.02
N LEU A 79 -13.56 2.80 -4.69
CA LEU A 79 -14.65 3.60 -4.12
C LEU A 79 -15.34 2.85 -2.97
N GLN A 80 -15.65 1.57 -3.16
CA GLN A 80 -16.24 0.73 -2.12
C GLN A 80 -15.30 0.59 -0.92
N THR A 81 -14.00 0.42 -1.17
CA THR A 81 -12.98 0.35 -0.11
C THR A 81 -12.86 1.67 0.63
N PHE A 82 -12.92 2.81 -0.07
CA PHE A 82 -12.91 4.13 0.56
C PHE A 82 -14.12 4.33 1.47
N ALA A 83 -15.33 3.98 1.01
CA ALA A 83 -16.52 4.03 1.84
C ALA A 83 -16.40 3.12 3.08
N SER A 84 -15.87 1.92 2.91
CA SER A 84 -15.66 0.96 4.00
C SER A 84 -14.67 1.49 5.04
N VAL A 85 -13.60 2.16 4.59
CA VAL A 85 -12.64 2.84 5.47
C VAL A 85 -13.31 3.97 6.24
N LEU A 86 -14.14 4.81 5.60
CA LEU A 86 -14.84 5.89 6.31
C LEU A 86 -15.74 5.35 7.42
N CYS A 87 -16.42 4.23 7.19
CA CYS A 87 -17.25 3.56 8.19
C CYS A 87 -16.47 3.07 9.42
N LYS A 88 -15.14 2.95 9.36
CA LYS A 88 -14.31 2.61 10.53
C LYS A 88 -14.09 3.78 11.48
N PHE A 89 -14.34 5.01 11.04
CA PHE A 89 -14.17 6.20 11.86
C PHE A 89 -15.53 6.73 12.30
N THR A 90 -15.77 6.72 13.61
CA THR A 90 -17.02 7.18 14.26
C THR A 90 -17.54 8.51 13.70
N ALA A 91 -16.66 9.49 13.51
CA ALA A 91 -17.03 10.80 12.99
C ALA A 91 -17.38 10.82 11.48
N ASN A 92 -17.02 9.77 10.74
CA ASN A 92 -17.19 9.66 9.29
C ASN A 92 -18.22 8.60 8.87
N VAL A 93 -18.81 7.81 9.79
CA VAL A 93 -19.76 6.73 9.46
C VAL A 93 -20.86 7.16 8.51
N LYS A 94 -21.52 8.30 8.78
CA LYS A 94 -22.60 8.80 7.92
C LYS A 94 -22.13 9.14 6.49
N LEU A 95 -20.88 9.57 6.32
CA LEU A 95 -20.30 9.81 5.00
C LEU A 95 -20.05 8.47 4.28
N GLY A 96 -19.48 7.49 4.98
CA GLY A 96 -19.25 6.15 4.45
C GLY A 96 -20.55 5.45 4.03
N GLU A 97 -21.57 5.46 4.89
CA GLU A 97 -22.89 4.89 4.60
C GLU A 97 -23.59 5.56 3.41
N ALA A 98 -23.47 6.89 3.28
CA ALA A 98 -24.05 7.61 2.15
C ALA A 98 -23.37 7.25 0.81
N ILE A 99 -22.05 7.06 0.82
CA ILE A 99 -21.30 6.61 -0.36
C ILE A 99 -21.64 5.15 -0.67
N HIS A 100 -21.71 4.27 0.33
CA HIS A 100 -22.13 2.88 0.15
C HIS A 100 -23.52 2.80 -0.47
N LYS A 101 -24.47 3.57 0.02
CA LYS A 101 -25.83 3.59 -0.53
C LYS A 101 -25.84 3.93 -2.03
N ASP A 102 -25.11 4.96 -2.44
CA ASP A 102 -25.05 5.36 -3.85
C ASP A 102 -24.25 4.39 -4.72
N TYR A 103 -23.20 3.80 -4.14
CA TYR A 103 -22.43 2.71 -4.74
C TYR A 103 -23.37 1.54 -5.02
N ASP A 104 -24.10 1.11 -4.01
CA ASP A 104 -25.02 0.01 -4.08
C ASP A 104 -26.13 0.29 -5.13
N GLU A 105 -26.77 1.46 -5.09
CA GLU A 105 -27.78 1.83 -6.09
C GLU A 105 -27.26 1.81 -7.55
N SER A 106 -25.93 1.95 -7.75
CA SER A 106 -25.30 2.00 -9.07
C SER A 106 -24.66 0.68 -9.52
N PHE A 107 -24.24 -0.15 -8.57
CA PHE A 107 -23.43 -1.35 -8.82
C PHE A 107 -24.00 -2.64 -8.24
N LEU A 108 -25.10 -2.61 -7.47
CA LEU A 108 -25.74 -3.84 -7.00
C LEU A 108 -26.22 -4.68 -8.19
N ASP A 109 -25.96 -5.98 -8.10
CA ASP A 109 -26.23 -6.96 -9.15
C ASP A 109 -27.71 -7.41 -9.14
N GLU A 110 -28.20 -8.01 -10.23
CA GLU A 110 -29.54 -8.63 -10.34
C GLU A 110 -29.72 -9.85 -9.41
N ASN A 111 -28.66 -10.25 -8.70
CA ASN A 111 -28.60 -11.33 -7.73
C ASN A 111 -28.98 -10.91 -6.30
N GLU A 112 -29.78 -9.85 -6.15
CA GLU A 112 -30.09 -9.27 -4.84
C GLU A 112 -31.58 -8.97 -4.66
N VAL A 113 -32.05 -9.03 -3.42
CA VAL A 113 -33.46 -8.77 -3.06
C VAL A 113 -33.51 -7.74 -1.94
N THR A 114 -34.35 -6.72 -2.06
CA THR A 114 -34.61 -5.77 -0.97
C THR A 114 -35.73 -6.29 -0.09
N TRP A 115 -35.46 -6.51 1.20
CA TRP A 115 -36.50 -6.74 2.21
C TRP A 115 -36.95 -5.41 2.80
N GLU A 116 -38.23 -5.07 2.62
CA GLU A 116 -38.85 -3.96 3.33
C GLU A 116 -39.18 -4.40 4.76
N THR A 117 -38.59 -3.72 5.74
CA THR A 117 -38.94 -3.85 7.14
C THR A 117 -40.32 -3.24 7.37
N ASN A 118 -41.00 -3.69 8.44
CA ASN A 118 -42.31 -3.15 8.82
C ASN A 118 -42.28 -1.64 9.14
N GLU A 119 -41.09 -1.07 9.35
CA GLU A 119 -40.85 0.35 9.65
C GLU A 119 -40.45 1.15 8.41
N GLY A 120 -40.53 0.57 7.20
CA GLY A 120 -40.23 1.24 5.94
C GLY A 120 -38.75 1.30 5.57
N GLY A 121 -37.86 0.72 6.39
CA GLY A 121 -36.45 0.52 6.05
C GLY A 121 -36.26 -0.58 4.99
N ARG A 122 -35.38 -0.36 4.03
CA ARG A 122 -34.99 -1.32 2.99
C ARG A 122 -33.68 -1.99 3.37
N ILE A 123 -33.69 -3.30 3.59
CA ILE A 123 -32.50 -4.09 3.91
C ILE A 123 -32.14 -4.93 2.67
N PRO A 124 -30.99 -4.67 2.03
CA PRO A 124 -30.48 -5.54 0.98
C PRO A 124 -30.15 -6.93 1.54
N VAL A 125 -30.67 -7.98 0.92
CA VAL A 125 -30.33 -9.37 1.26
C VAL A 125 -29.87 -10.13 0.02
N PRO A 126 -28.93 -11.08 0.16
CA PRO A 126 -28.48 -11.89 -0.96
C PRO A 126 -29.65 -12.73 -1.54
N LYS A 127 -29.76 -12.79 -2.87
CA LYS A 127 -30.70 -13.71 -3.54
C LYS A 127 -30.17 -15.12 -3.38
N ARG A 128 -31.02 -16.00 -2.86
CA ARG A 128 -30.69 -17.41 -2.65
C ARG A 128 -31.04 -18.19 -3.91
N LYS A 129 -30.17 -19.10 -4.30
CA LYS A 129 -30.32 -19.90 -5.54
C LYS A 129 -30.73 -21.34 -5.23
N SER A 130 -30.54 -21.79 -3.99
CA SER A 130 -30.81 -23.12 -3.48
C SER A 130 -31.89 -23.12 -2.40
N ASP A 131 -32.74 -24.14 -2.45
CA ASP A 131 -33.77 -24.40 -1.43
C ASP A 131 -33.16 -24.71 -0.06
N ASP A 132 -31.98 -25.34 -0.03
CA ASP A 132 -31.26 -25.63 1.21
C ASP A 132 -30.84 -24.33 1.91
N PHE A 133 -30.30 -23.36 1.16
CA PHE A 133 -29.93 -22.05 1.70
C PHE A 133 -31.15 -21.22 2.08
N THR A 134 -32.25 -21.34 1.34
CA THR A 134 -33.54 -20.73 1.71
C THR A 134 -34.01 -21.25 3.07
N SER A 135 -34.00 -22.57 3.27
CA SER A 135 -34.37 -23.22 4.53
C SER A 135 -33.42 -22.83 5.68
N PHE A 136 -32.12 -22.77 5.40
CA PHE A 136 -31.10 -22.40 6.38
C PHE A 136 -31.25 -20.94 6.83
N HIS A 137 -31.52 -20.03 5.90
CA HIS A 137 -31.73 -18.63 6.23
C HIS A 137 -33.08 -18.39 6.91
N GLU A 138 -34.13 -19.15 6.56
CA GLU A 138 -35.38 -19.14 7.32
C GLU A 138 -35.16 -19.53 8.79
N LEU A 139 -34.32 -20.55 9.03
CA LEU A 139 -33.96 -20.98 10.37
C LEU A 139 -33.26 -19.84 11.13
N TYR A 140 -32.33 -19.13 10.49
CA TYR A 140 -31.69 -17.94 11.09
C TYR A 140 -32.71 -16.84 11.39
N ILE A 141 -33.60 -16.51 10.45
CA ILE A 141 -34.63 -15.47 10.66
C ILE A 141 -35.53 -15.84 11.85
N LYS A 142 -35.94 -17.11 11.94
CA LYS A 142 -36.77 -17.61 13.06
C LYS A 142 -36.02 -17.49 14.38
N MET A 143 -34.75 -17.87 14.42
CA MET A 143 -33.88 -17.72 15.60
C MET A 143 -33.77 -16.25 16.00
N PHE A 144 -33.35 -15.39 15.08
CA PHE A 144 -33.11 -13.96 15.36
C PHE A 144 -34.37 -13.28 15.86
N LYS A 145 -35.53 -13.53 15.22
CA LYS A 145 -36.81 -12.96 15.66
C LYS A 145 -37.19 -13.40 17.07
N LYS A 146 -37.12 -14.71 17.37
CA LYS A 146 -37.40 -15.24 18.72
C LYS A 146 -36.47 -14.61 19.74
N LEU A 147 -35.19 -14.46 19.41
CA LEU A 147 -34.18 -13.87 20.26
C LEU A 147 -34.47 -12.38 20.51
N SER A 148 -34.73 -11.60 19.45
CA SER A 148 -35.12 -10.18 19.57
C SER A 148 -36.36 -10.01 20.43
N ASP A 149 -37.41 -10.82 20.21
CA ASP A 149 -38.63 -10.77 21.02
C ASP A 149 -38.35 -11.07 22.50
N THR A 150 -37.40 -11.97 22.78
CA THR A 150 -36.99 -12.36 24.14
C THR A 150 -36.19 -11.24 24.81
N ILE A 151 -35.23 -10.64 24.12
CA ILE A 151 -34.42 -9.53 24.63
C ILE A 151 -35.31 -8.29 24.86
N THR A 152 -36.16 -7.95 23.89
CA THR A 152 -37.10 -6.81 24.03
C THR A 152 -38.06 -7.01 25.19
N ARG A 153 -38.52 -8.24 25.45
CA ARG A 153 -39.35 -8.57 26.62
C ARG A 153 -38.58 -8.47 27.93
N HIS A 154 -37.31 -8.85 27.93
CA HIS A 154 -36.43 -8.66 29.09
C HIS A 154 -36.21 -7.18 29.42
N ALA A 155 -36.32 -6.31 28.41
CA ALA A 155 -36.19 -4.86 28.52
C ALA A 155 -34.88 -4.40 29.20
N PRO A 156 -33.71 -4.84 28.70
CA PRO A 156 -32.43 -4.38 29.23
C PRO A 156 -32.22 -2.88 29.02
N ALA A 157 -31.30 -2.29 29.77
CA ALA A 157 -30.89 -0.93 29.53
C ALA A 157 -30.17 -0.84 28.17
N MET A 158 -30.53 0.16 27.35
CA MET A 158 -29.92 0.37 26.03
C MET A 158 -28.39 0.56 26.13
N GLU A 159 -27.91 1.21 27.19
CA GLU A 159 -26.49 1.41 27.44
C GLU A 159 -25.75 0.11 27.77
N ASP A 160 -26.44 -0.88 28.36
CA ASP A 160 -25.86 -2.17 28.70
C ASP A 160 -25.55 -3.00 27.45
N ILE A 161 -26.49 -3.06 26.50
CA ILE A 161 -26.25 -3.67 25.19
C ILE A 161 -25.16 -2.92 24.44
N LYS A 162 -25.21 -1.57 24.44
CA LYS A 162 -24.21 -0.75 23.77
C LYS A 162 -22.81 -1.04 24.28
N SER A 163 -22.63 -1.00 25.60
CA SER A 163 -21.35 -1.29 26.26
C SER A 163 -20.87 -2.72 25.97
N PHE A 164 -21.77 -3.69 25.93
CA PHE A 164 -21.45 -5.07 25.53
C PHE A 164 -20.90 -5.13 24.09
N ILE A 165 -21.57 -4.48 23.12
CA ILE A 165 -21.12 -4.50 21.73
C ILE A 165 -19.77 -3.79 21.59
N GLU A 166 -19.56 -2.66 22.27
CA GLU A 166 -18.28 -1.94 22.28
C GLU A 166 -17.14 -2.79 22.87
N CYS A 167 -17.42 -3.63 23.86
CA CYS A 167 -16.44 -4.60 24.38
C CYS A 167 -16.13 -5.72 23.39
N PHE A 168 -17.08 -6.08 22.53
CA PHE A 168 -16.93 -7.16 21.56
C PHE A 168 -16.20 -6.71 20.29
N THR A 169 -16.53 -5.51 19.78
CA THR A 169 -15.93 -4.96 18.56
C THR A 169 -15.95 -3.44 18.54
N SER A 170 -14.81 -2.83 18.19
CA SER A 170 -14.72 -1.39 17.93
C SER A 170 -15.23 -1.01 16.54
N GLN A 171 -15.50 -1.99 15.66
CA GLN A 171 -15.91 -1.71 14.28
C GLN A 171 -17.32 -1.13 14.16
N LEU A 172 -18.14 -1.27 15.21
CA LEU A 172 -19.53 -0.80 15.24
C LEU A 172 -19.72 0.48 16.07
N GLU A 173 -18.66 1.04 16.66
CA GLU A 173 -18.73 2.17 17.58
C GLU A 173 -19.46 3.38 16.96
N GLY A 174 -19.16 3.68 15.69
CA GLY A 174 -19.81 4.77 14.98
C GLY A 174 -21.30 4.56 14.73
N GLN A 175 -21.70 3.35 14.32
CA GLN A 175 -23.12 3.03 14.11
C GLN A 175 -23.88 2.97 15.44
N LEU A 176 -23.25 2.50 16.52
CA LEU A 176 -23.84 2.45 17.86
C LEU A 176 -24.14 3.83 18.45
N LEU A 177 -23.39 4.86 18.08
CA LEU A 177 -23.71 6.24 18.51
C LEU A 177 -25.01 6.77 17.92
N VAL A 178 -25.44 6.24 16.77
CA VAL A 178 -26.63 6.68 16.05
C VAL A 178 -27.82 5.75 16.32
N ALA A 179 -27.61 4.58 16.94
CA ALA A 179 -28.67 3.66 17.31
C ALA A 179 -29.58 4.28 18.40
N GLU A 180 -30.88 4.39 18.10
CA GLU A 180 -31.87 5.04 18.98
C GLU A 180 -32.70 4.03 19.77
N SER A 181 -32.62 2.74 19.42
CA SER A 181 -33.40 1.67 20.04
C SER A 181 -32.61 0.38 20.26
N ILE A 182 -33.12 -0.47 21.15
CA ILE A 182 -32.62 -1.86 21.32
C ILE A 182 -32.69 -2.61 19.99
N ASN A 183 -33.73 -2.40 19.19
CA ASN A 183 -33.87 -3.05 17.90
C ASN A 183 -32.76 -2.62 16.94
N ASP A 184 -32.39 -1.34 16.91
CA ASP A 184 -31.27 -0.85 16.09
C ASP A 184 -29.96 -1.54 16.49
N GLN A 185 -29.70 -1.66 17.80
CA GLN A 185 -28.52 -2.35 18.32
C GLN A 185 -28.52 -3.84 17.94
N LEU A 186 -29.66 -4.53 18.03
CA LEU A 186 -29.78 -5.92 17.59
C LEU A 186 -29.60 -6.06 16.07
N LEU A 187 -30.06 -5.10 15.27
CA LEU A 187 -29.84 -5.08 13.83
C LEU A 187 -28.36 -4.88 13.48
N LEU A 188 -27.63 -4.05 14.24
CA LEU A 188 -26.17 -3.93 14.12
C LEU A 188 -25.45 -5.22 14.51
N MET A 189 -25.98 -5.96 15.48
CA MET A 189 -25.44 -7.27 15.82
C MET A 189 -25.69 -8.31 14.74
N ARG A 190 -26.84 -8.22 14.08
CA ARG A 190 -27.16 -9.05 12.92
C ARG A 190 -26.23 -8.75 11.74
N SER A 191 -25.94 -7.48 11.47
CA SER A 191 -25.09 -7.08 10.33
C SER A 191 -23.66 -7.57 10.43
N SER A 192 -23.18 -7.76 11.66
CA SER A 192 -21.84 -8.30 11.96
C SER A 192 -21.82 -9.81 12.17
N SER A 193 -22.97 -10.48 12.07
CA SER A 193 -23.10 -11.94 12.15
C SER A 193 -23.40 -12.54 10.77
N ASN A 194 -23.13 -13.83 10.61
CA ASN A 194 -23.50 -14.58 9.41
C ASN A 194 -24.26 -15.88 9.79
N LEU A 195 -24.59 -16.72 8.81
CA LEU A 195 -25.34 -17.96 9.07
C LEU A 195 -24.57 -18.99 9.90
N ILE A 196 -23.26 -18.82 10.10
CA ILE A 196 -22.40 -19.74 10.85
C ILE A 196 -21.98 -19.10 12.17
N ASP A 197 -21.47 -17.88 12.10
CA ASP A 197 -20.97 -17.13 13.24
C ASP A 197 -22.04 -16.24 13.84
N ILE A 198 -22.53 -16.68 15.02
CA ILE A 198 -23.49 -15.97 15.86
C ILE A 198 -22.94 -15.71 17.27
N GLU A 199 -21.61 -15.72 17.43
CA GLU A 199 -20.95 -15.63 18.73
C GLU A 199 -21.33 -14.37 19.51
N MET A 200 -21.51 -13.24 18.82
CA MET A 200 -21.91 -12.00 19.48
C MET A 200 -23.34 -12.07 20.03
N LEU A 201 -24.27 -12.71 19.29
CA LEU A 201 -25.63 -12.96 19.77
C LEU A 201 -25.62 -13.92 20.97
N GLN A 202 -24.81 -14.97 20.90
CA GLN A 202 -24.61 -15.89 22.02
C GLN A 202 -24.09 -15.14 23.26
N GLY A 203 -22.99 -14.38 23.11
CA GLY A 203 -22.38 -13.62 24.19
C GLY A 203 -23.36 -12.63 24.83
N LEU A 204 -24.23 -12.01 24.04
CA LEU A 204 -25.26 -11.12 24.59
C LEU A 204 -26.26 -11.87 25.48
N THR A 205 -26.69 -13.08 25.07
CA THR A 205 -27.60 -13.89 25.92
C THR A 205 -26.96 -14.30 27.23
N GLU A 206 -25.64 -14.52 27.23
CA GLU A 206 -24.86 -14.84 28.43
C GLU A 206 -24.70 -13.61 29.33
N HIS A 207 -24.35 -12.46 28.74
CA HIS A 207 -24.22 -11.16 29.42
C HIS A 207 -25.52 -10.74 30.13
N LEU A 208 -26.64 -10.82 29.39
CA LEU A 208 -27.97 -10.54 29.93
C LEU A 208 -28.53 -11.67 30.81
N GLN A 209 -27.79 -12.77 30.98
CA GLN A 209 -28.15 -13.93 31.78
C GLN A 209 -29.52 -14.55 31.39
N LEU A 210 -29.84 -14.58 30.10
CA LEU A 210 -31.13 -15.02 29.56
C LEU A 210 -31.15 -16.54 29.28
N PRO A 211 -31.79 -17.38 30.11
CA PRO A 211 -31.82 -18.83 29.88
C PRO A 211 -32.56 -19.20 28.60
N GLU A 212 -33.72 -18.55 28.35
CA GLU A 212 -34.51 -18.71 27.11
C GLU A 212 -33.67 -18.32 25.87
N GLY A 213 -32.88 -17.26 25.98
CA GLY A 213 -31.96 -16.83 24.91
C GLY A 213 -30.89 -17.88 24.61
N ARG A 214 -30.28 -18.47 25.66
CA ARG A 214 -29.29 -19.54 25.50
C ARG A 214 -29.87 -20.80 24.85
N GLU A 215 -31.12 -21.15 25.17
CA GLU A 215 -31.82 -22.27 24.54
C GLU A 215 -32.05 -22.01 23.04
N ILE A 216 -32.56 -20.82 22.68
CA ILE A 216 -32.75 -20.40 21.28
C ILE A 216 -31.44 -20.48 20.48
N ILE A 217 -30.34 -20.01 21.05
CA ILE A 217 -29.01 -20.06 20.42
C ILE A 217 -28.55 -21.50 20.24
N SER A 218 -28.70 -22.34 21.27
CA SER A 218 -28.26 -23.74 21.25
C SER A 218 -29.03 -24.56 20.21
N GLU A 219 -30.36 -24.40 20.14
CA GLU A 219 -31.21 -25.02 19.12
C GLU A 219 -30.75 -24.67 17.71
N TYR A 220 -30.42 -23.39 17.49
CA TYR A 220 -29.93 -22.93 16.19
C TYR A 220 -28.56 -23.51 15.85
N GLN A 221 -27.61 -23.50 16.80
CA GLN A 221 -26.26 -24.04 16.58
C GLN A 221 -26.30 -25.53 16.23
N GLU A 222 -27.12 -26.32 16.92
CA GLU A 222 -27.29 -27.74 16.62
C GLU A 222 -27.86 -27.95 15.21
N ALA A 223 -28.94 -27.24 14.87
CA ALA A 223 -29.55 -27.32 13.56
C ALA A 223 -28.59 -26.82 12.45
N MET A 224 -27.86 -25.74 12.69
CA MET A 224 -26.85 -25.20 11.77
C MET A 224 -25.75 -26.23 11.50
N MET A 225 -25.19 -26.85 12.53
CA MET A 225 -24.13 -27.85 12.36
C MET A 225 -24.62 -29.08 11.59
N ASN A 226 -25.90 -29.46 11.73
CA ASN A 226 -26.51 -30.51 10.93
C ASN A 226 -26.61 -30.11 9.45
N TYR A 227 -27.00 -28.87 9.13
CA TYR A 227 -26.97 -28.36 7.75
C TYR A 227 -25.54 -28.29 7.20
N ALA A 228 -24.60 -27.69 7.93
CA ALA A 228 -23.21 -27.54 7.49
C ALA A 228 -22.53 -28.89 7.23
N SER A 229 -22.92 -29.95 7.95
CA SER A 229 -22.42 -31.31 7.74
C SER A 229 -22.91 -31.96 6.44
N ARG A 230 -23.96 -31.42 5.80
CA ARG A 230 -24.59 -31.99 4.60
C ARG A 230 -24.31 -31.16 3.35
N LEU A 231 -24.15 -29.84 3.50
CA LEU A 231 -23.98 -28.89 2.40
C LEU A 231 -22.60 -29.05 1.74
N PRO A 232 -22.53 -29.42 0.44
CA PRO A 232 -21.27 -29.41 -0.31
C PRO A 232 -20.71 -28.01 -0.46
N VAL A 233 -19.39 -27.90 -0.44
CA VAL A 233 -18.66 -26.64 -0.68
C VAL A 233 -19.08 -25.99 -2.00
N ARG A 234 -19.33 -26.79 -3.05
CA ARG A 234 -19.76 -26.26 -4.35
C ARG A 234 -21.03 -25.42 -4.26
N VAL A 235 -22.00 -25.87 -3.47
CA VAL A 235 -23.27 -25.13 -3.27
C VAL A 235 -22.98 -23.85 -2.49
N CYS A 236 -22.23 -23.96 -1.39
CA CYS A 236 -21.85 -22.82 -0.56
C CYS A 236 -21.07 -21.75 -1.32
N ALA A 237 -20.26 -22.12 -2.31
CA ALA A 237 -19.47 -21.16 -3.10
C ALA A 237 -20.31 -20.38 -4.13
N THR A 238 -21.56 -20.77 -4.34
CA THR A 238 -22.53 -20.06 -5.21
C THR A 238 -23.59 -19.28 -4.43
N GLU A 239 -23.54 -19.36 -3.10
CA GLU A 239 -24.50 -18.81 -2.15
C GLU A 239 -23.80 -17.86 -1.18
N SER A 240 -24.53 -16.91 -0.58
CA SER A 240 -23.96 -16.04 0.43
C SER A 240 -24.25 -16.55 1.84
N LEU A 241 -23.21 -16.65 2.67
CA LEU A 241 -23.36 -16.93 4.10
C LEU A 241 -23.83 -15.71 4.90
N ASN A 242 -23.77 -14.51 4.33
CA ASN A 242 -24.16 -13.29 5.02
C ASN A 242 -25.68 -13.17 5.14
N THR A 243 -26.16 -12.64 6.26
CA THR A 243 -27.61 -12.52 6.53
C THR A 243 -28.24 -11.23 5.99
N ILE A 244 -27.37 -10.31 5.58
CA ILE A 244 -27.63 -9.06 4.86
C ILE A 244 -26.46 -8.83 3.90
N LEU A 245 -26.64 -8.05 2.85
CA LEU A 245 -25.52 -7.66 2.00
C LEU A 245 -24.73 -6.57 2.71
N MET A 246 -23.43 -6.83 2.87
CA MET A 246 -22.47 -5.87 3.39
C MET A 246 -21.32 -5.77 2.39
N PRO A 247 -20.65 -4.62 2.33
CA PRO A 247 -19.37 -4.51 1.64
C PRO A 247 -18.42 -5.61 2.11
N PRO A 248 -17.60 -6.16 1.20
CA PRO A 248 -16.60 -7.15 1.59
C PRO A 248 -15.69 -6.56 2.68
N PRO A 249 -15.20 -7.39 3.63
CA PRO A 249 -14.23 -6.92 4.62
C PRO A 249 -13.02 -6.26 3.95
N LEU A 250 -12.44 -5.26 4.63
CA LEU A 250 -11.17 -4.69 4.20
C LEU A 250 -10.14 -5.80 4.01
N LYS A 251 -9.29 -5.69 2.99
CA LYS A 251 -8.37 -6.77 2.67
C LYS A 251 -7.46 -7.04 3.86
N CYS A 252 -6.97 -6.01 4.57
CA CYS A 252 -6.12 -6.16 5.75
C CYS A 252 -6.79 -6.86 6.96
N GLU A 253 -8.12 -7.00 6.95
CA GLU A 253 -8.93 -7.72 7.93
C GLU A 253 -9.41 -9.10 7.40
N SER A 254 -8.98 -9.47 6.19
CA SER A 254 -9.37 -10.71 5.52
C SER A 254 -8.22 -11.71 5.42
N ALA A 255 -8.55 -13.00 5.49
CA ALA A 255 -7.64 -14.09 5.18
C ALA A 255 -8.29 -15.04 4.18
N THR A 256 -7.50 -15.64 3.30
CA THR A 256 -7.96 -16.61 2.31
C THR A 256 -7.10 -17.86 2.41
N PHE A 257 -7.77 -18.99 2.65
CA PHE A 257 -7.18 -20.32 2.63
C PHE A 257 -7.61 -21.01 1.35
N ALA A 258 -6.66 -21.21 0.42
CA ALA A 258 -6.91 -21.91 -0.82
C ALA A 258 -6.56 -23.39 -0.66
N PHE A 259 -7.52 -24.27 -0.90
CA PHE A 259 -7.40 -25.72 -0.78
C PHE A 259 -7.61 -26.41 -2.11
N LYS A 260 -6.88 -27.50 -2.35
CA LYS A 260 -7.10 -28.42 -3.47
C LYS A 260 -8.13 -29.48 -3.07
N TRP A 261 -9.36 -29.05 -2.88
CA TRP A 261 -10.48 -29.91 -2.47
C TRP A 261 -11.34 -30.32 -3.65
N ASP A 262 -11.96 -31.51 -3.54
CA ASP A 262 -13.14 -31.82 -4.32
C ASP A 262 -14.36 -31.12 -3.67
N PRO A 263 -14.97 -30.12 -4.35
CA PRO A 263 -16.02 -29.29 -3.80
C PRO A 263 -17.37 -30.03 -3.65
N GLU A 264 -17.53 -31.21 -4.25
CA GLU A 264 -18.72 -32.05 -4.07
C GLU A 264 -18.61 -32.92 -2.81
N GLN A 265 -17.39 -33.36 -2.50
CA GLN A 265 -17.12 -34.23 -1.35
C GLN A 265 -16.99 -33.44 -0.06
N LYS A 266 -16.21 -32.35 -0.07
CA LYS A 266 -16.02 -31.50 1.11
C LYS A 266 -17.29 -30.74 1.44
N LYS A 267 -17.59 -30.62 2.73
CA LYS A 267 -18.78 -29.97 3.27
C LYS A 267 -18.44 -28.64 3.93
N LEU A 268 -19.44 -27.78 4.09
CA LEU A 268 -19.27 -26.50 4.78
C LEU A 268 -18.64 -26.68 6.18
N LYS A 269 -19.07 -27.71 6.90
CA LYS A 269 -18.50 -28.05 8.21
C LYS A 269 -16.99 -28.30 8.14
N ASP A 270 -16.48 -28.93 7.09
CA ASP A 270 -15.04 -29.18 6.96
C ASP A 270 -14.27 -27.85 6.89
N ALA A 271 -14.79 -26.87 6.15
CA ALA A 271 -14.19 -25.54 6.07
C ALA A 271 -14.18 -24.83 7.43
N VAL A 272 -15.31 -24.85 8.13
CA VAL A 272 -15.46 -24.24 9.46
C VAL A 272 -14.51 -24.91 10.47
N ASP A 273 -14.49 -26.24 10.51
CA ASP A 273 -13.67 -27.01 11.44
C ASP A 273 -12.18 -26.79 11.20
N ILE A 274 -11.74 -26.77 9.95
CA ILE A 274 -10.32 -26.57 9.60
C ILE A 274 -9.87 -25.17 9.97
N VAL A 275 -10.66 -24.14 9.66
CA VAL A 275 -10.34 -22.76 10.07
C VAL A 275 -10.33 -22.64 11.59
N SER A 276 -11.32 -23.21 12.28
CA SER A 276 -11.39 -23.17 13.73
C SER A 276 -10.18 -23.84 14.40
N LYS A 277 -9.79 -25.03 13.93
CA LYS A 277 -8.64 -25.79 14.45
C LYS A 277 -7.31 -25.09 14.17
N SER A 278 -7.13 -24.55 12.97
CA SER A 278 -5.85 -23.94 12.54
C SER A 278 -5.67 -22.52 13.06
N THR A 279 -6.72 -21.86 13.54
CA THR A 279 -6.65 -20.45 13.98
C THR A 279 -7.12 -20.21 15.41
N GLY A 280 -7.59 -21.23 16.14
CA GLY A 280 -7.98 -21.08 17.54
C GLY A 280 -9.11 -20.07 17.77
N LYS A 281 -10.05 -19.95 16.83
CA LYS A 281 -11.14 -18.95 16.77
C LYS A 281 -10.73 -17.51 16.45
N LEU A 282 -9.46 -17.24 16.13
CA LEU A 282 -9.03 -15.91 15.70
C LEU A 282 -9.68 -15.46 14.39
N MET A 283 -10.09 -16.41 13.55
CA MET A 283 -10.67 -16.16 12.25
C MET A 283 -12.05 -16.79 12.13
N LYS A 284 -12.95 -16.08 11.43
CA LYS A 284 -14.33 -16.51 11.17
C LYS A 284 -14.56 -16.64 9.68
N VAL A 285 -15.11 -17.76 9.23
CA VAL A 285 -15.47 -17.97 7.82
C VAL A 285 -16.65 -17.05 7.47
N TYR A 286 -16.53 -16.28 6.40
CA TYR A 286 -17.61 -15.42 5.91
C TYR A 286 -18.03 -15.73 4.47
N ASN A 287 -17.14 -16.32 3.66
CA ASN A 287 -17.45 -16.69 2.29
C ASN A 287 -16.64 -17.91 1.81
N LEU A 288 -17.17 -18.62 0.82
CA LEU A 288 -16.44 -19.62 0.05
C LEU A 288 -16.48 -19.24 -1.42
N GLU A 289 -15.37 -19.38 -2.12
CA GLU A 289 -15.26 -19.08 -3.54
C GLU A 289 -14.58 -20.24 -4.28
N MET A 290 -14.92 -20.41 -5.55
CA MET A 290 -14.26 -21.37 -6.44
C MET A 290 -13.35 -20.60 -7.41
N SER A 291 -12.10 -21.04 -7.55
CA SER A 291 -11.17 -20.52 -8.54
C SER A 291 -10.49 -21.66 -9.28
N SER A 292 -10.76 -21.81 -10.58
CA SER A 292 -10.33 -22.92 -11.46
C SER A 292 -10.49 -24.33 -10.85
N ASP A 293 -9.55 -24.74 -9.98
CA ASP A 293 -9.46 -26.05 -9.32
C ASP A 293 -9.23 -25.95 -7.79
N GLU A 294 -9.43 -24.77 -7.21
CA GLU A 294 -9.21 -24.48 -5.79
C GLU A 294 -10.50 -24.00 -5.12
N VAL A 295 -10.67 -24.43 -3.88
CA VAL A 295 -11.68 -23.90 -2.96
C VAL A 295 -11.01 -22.83 -2.12
N HIS A 296 -11.51 -21.59 -2.18
CA HIS A 296 -11.02 -20.47 -1.38
C HIS A 296 -11.97 -20.28 -0.20
N VAL A 297 -11.49 -20.57 1.00
CA VAL A 297 -12.20 -20.30 2.25
C VAL A 297 -11.78 -18.91 2.74
N ASN A 298 -12.70 -17.95 2.62
CA ASN A 298 -12.48 -16.57 2.99
C ASN A 298 -12.94 -16.31 4.42
N CYS A 299 -12.04 -15.73 5.20
CA CYS A 299 -12.19 -15.49 6.61
C CYS A 299 -11.98 -14.02 6.97
N VAL A 300 -12.60 -13.58 8.06
CA VAL A 300 -12.43 -12.25 8.65
C VAL A 300 -11.81 -12.37 10.04
N PHE A 301 -11.00 -11.39 10.40
CA PHE A 301 -10.39 -11.26 11.72
C PHE A 301 -10.15 -9.78 12.06
N LEU A 302 -9.88 -9.48 13.33
CA LEU A 302 -9.57 -8.11 13.76
C LEU A 302 -8.15 -7.70 13.31
N TYR A 303 -8.03 -6.56 12.64
CA TYR A 303 -6.72 -6.05 12.17
C TYR A 303 -5.64 -6.00 13.26
N THR A 304 -6.02 -5.64 14.49
CA THR A 304 -5.14 -5.60 15.67
C THR A 304 -4.51 -6.96 16.00
N LEU A 305 -5.11 -8.06 15.55
CA LEU A 305 -4.65 -9.42 15.75
C LEU A 305 -3.86 -9.99 14.56
N MET A 306 -3.51 -9.17 13.55
CA MET A 306 -2.75 -9.60 12.36
C MET A 306 -1.50 -10.42 12.72
N GLY A 307 -0.69 -9.96 13.69
CA GLY A 307 0.50 -10.70 14.11
C GLY A 307 0.18 -12.08 14.71
N ALA A 308 -0.85 -12.14 15.56
CA ALA A 308 -1.32 -13.40 16.16
C ALA A 308 -1.93 -14.34 15.10
N ALA A 309 -2.67 -13.80 14.15
CA ALA A 309 -3.24 -14.53 13.02
C ALA A 309 -2.14 -15.17 12.15
N ILE A 310 -1.10 -14.42 11.79
CA ILE A 310 0.05 -14.94 11.03
C ILE A 310 0.78 -16.03 11.82
N ALA A 311 1.10 -15.78 13.09
CA ALA A 311 1.81 -16.74 13.93
C ALA A 311 1.02 -18.05 14.09
N THR A 312 -0.28 -17.96 14.38
CA THR A 312 -1.13 -19.13 14.60
C THR A 312 -1.27 -19.98 13.33
N VAL A 313 -1.45 -19.36 12.17
CA VAL A 313 -1.49 -20.08 10.89
C VAL A 313 -0.14 -20.72 10.58
N HIS A 314 0.96 -20.02 10.84
CA HIS A 314 2.30 -20.55 10.65
C HIS A 314 2.55 -21.79 11.52
N ASP A 315 2.18 -21.73 12.79
CA ASP A 315 2.34 -22.84 13.75
C ASP A 315 1.49 -24.06 13.41
N ASN A 316 0.37 -23.86 12.69
CA ASN A 316 -0.54 -24.93 12.27
C ASN A 316 -0.41 -25.30 10.78
N ILE A 317 0.63 -24.85 10.09
CA ILE A 317 0.74 -25.02 8.64
C ILE A 317 0.86 -26.49 8.21
N GLU A 318 1.51 -27.34 9.01
CA GLU A 318 1.66 -28.77 8.71
C GLU A 318 0.31 -29.50 8.70
N ALA A 319 -0.57 -29.18 9.64
CA ALA A 319 -1.93 -29.70 9.67
C ALA A 319 -2.72 -29.24 8.44
N LEU A 320 -2.62 -27.95 8.09
CA LEU A 320 -3.25 -27.40 6.89
C LEU A 320 -2.72 -28.06 5.59
N ILE A 321 -1.43 -28.41 5.53
CA ILE A 321 -0.84 -29.18 4.42
C ILE A 321 -1.47 -30.56 4.32
N SER A 322 -1.69 -31.24 5.45
CA SER A 322 -2.37 -32.53 5.47
C SER A 322 -3.83 -32.44 4.97
N ASP A 323 -4.47 -31.30 5.20
CA ASP A 323 -5.82 -30.99 4.72
C ASP A 323 -5.87 -30.49 3.26
N GLY A 324 -4.71 -30.41 2.57
CA GLY A 324 -4.63 -30.07 1.16
C GLY A 324 -4.56 -28.57 0.84
N ILE A 325 -4.08 -27.74 1.79
CA ILE A 325 -3.83 -26.32 1.54
C ILE A 325 -2.79 -26.16 0.41
N VAL A 326 -3.00 -25.17 -0.45
CA VAL A 326 -2.06 -24.79 -1.53
C VAL A 326 -1.55 -23.36 -1.39
N LYS A 327 -2.32 -22.48 -0.74
CA LYS A 327 -1.92 -21.09 -0.48
C LYS A 327 -2.70 -20.54 0.71
N VAL A 328 -2.03 -19.76 1.55
CA VAL A 328 -2.67 -18.95 2.59
C VAL A 328 -2.24 -17.51 2.44
N THR A 329 -3.21 -16.61 2.37
CA THR A 329 -2.98 -15.17 2.40
C THR A 329 -3.69 -14.55 3.59
N ILE A 330 -3.01 -13.67 4.31
CA ILE A 330 -3.59 -12.86 5.39
C ILE A 330 -3.31 -11.40 5.03
N GLY A 331 -4.35 -10.60 4.83
CA GLY A 331 -4.18 -9.29 4.24
C GLY A 331 -3.61 -9.37 2.82
N TYR A 332 -2.61 -8.53 2.57
CA TYR A 332 -1.81 -8.54 1.35
C TYR A 332 -0.60 -9.49 1.42
N LEU A 333 -0.39 -10.14 2.56
CA LEU A 333 0.74 -11.04 2.77
C LEU A 333 0.37 -12.47 2.35
N THR A 334 1.21 -13.09 1.51
CA THR A 334 1.17 -14.55 1.34
C THR A 334 1.99 -15.18 2.45
N VAL A 335 1.30 -15.77 3.42
CA VAL A 335 1.92 -16.43 4.58
C VAL A 335 2.54 -17.75 4.17
N TRP A 336 1.85 -18.49 3.29
CA TRP A 336 2.34 -19.76 2.77
C TRP A 336 1.85 -19.99 1.35
N LYS A 337 2.68 -20.64 0.54
CA LYS A 337 2.31 -21.12 -0.80
C LYS A 337 3.10 -22.39 -1.10
N LYS A 338 2.41 -23.42 -1.57
CA LYS A 338 3.04 -24.67 -2.02
C LYS A 338 4.03 -24.38 -3.16
N GLN A 339 5.26 -24.86 -3.03
CA GLN A 339 6.28 -24.67 -4.06
C GLN A 339 6.20 -25.79 -5.12
N VAL A 340 6.48 -25.45 -6.38
CA VAL A 340 6.45 -26.38 -7.52
C VAL A 340 7.49 -27.51 -7.38
N HIS A 341 8.54 -27.32 -6.56
CA HIS A 341 9.56 -28.35 -6.37
C HIS A 341 9.10 -29.58 -5.58
N ASP A 342 7.97 -29.49 -4.87
CA ASP A 342 7.36 -30.61 -4.13
C ASP A 342 6.66 -31.64 -5.04
N PHE A 343 6.59 -31.39 -6.35
CA PHE A 343 6.07 -32.36 -7.32
C PHE A 343 7.00 -33.56 -7.56
N LEU A 344 8.32 -33.41 -7.32
CA LEU A 344 9.30 -34.43 -7.71
C LEU A 344 9.73 -35.38 -6.57
N THR A 345 9.37 -35.09 -5.32
CA THR A 345 9.84 -35.85 -4.15
C THR A 345 8.84 -36.86 -3.62
N LYS A 346 7.54 -36.74 -3.92
CA LYS A 346 6.52 -37.67 -3.39
C LYS A 346 6.14 -38.85 -4.30
N GLU A 347 6.50 -38.85 -5.58
CA GLU A 347 6.26 -40.00 -6.48
C GLU A 347 7.37 -41.07 -6.44
N ARG A 348 8.42 -40.93 -5.60
CA ARG A 348 9.55 -41.88 -5.56
C ARG A 348 9.57 -42.82 -4.35
N GLU A 349 8.65 -42.68 -3.40
CA GLU A 349 8.58 -43.56 -2.22
C GLU A 349 7.31 -44.41 -2.23
N GLU A 350 7.19 -45.29 -3.22
CA GLU A 350 6.45 -46.55 -3.04
C GLU A 350 7.46 -47.67 -2.70
N PRO A 351 7.36 -48.33 -1.53
CA PRO A 351 8.18 -49.48 -1.21
C PRO A 351 7.66 -50.72 -1.96
N GLN A 352 8.48 -51.28 -2.85
CA GLN A 352 8.27 -52.63 -3.37
C GLN A 352 8.44 -53.66 -2.23
N PRO A 353 7.51 -54.60 -2.05
CA PRO A 353 7.66 -55.67 -1.06
C PRO A 353 8.70 -56.69 -1.54
N SER A 354 9.63 -57.04 -0.67
CA SER A 354 10.59 -58.13 -0.87
C SER A 354 10.16 -59.33 -0.04
N GLU A 355 9.89 -60.44 -0.73
CA GLU A 355 9.87 -61.84 -0.29
C GLU A 355 9.42 -62.64 -1.54
N ALA A 356 10.03 -63.72 -1.99
CA ALA A 356 11.00 -64.64 -1.42
C ALA A 356 11.77 -65.34 -2.55
N THR A 357 13.00 -65.75 -2.24
CA THR A 357 13.80 -66.69 -3.05
C THR A 357 13.24 -68.11 -2.89
N GLN A 358 12.98 -68.81 -4.00
CA GLN A 358 13.12 -70.28 -4.06
C GLN A 358 13.77 -70.71 -5.37
N GLU A 359 14.68 -71.67 -5.20
CA GLU A 359 15.58 -72.31 -6.15
C GLU A 359 14.87 -73.30 -7.10
N GLU A 360 15.70 -73.99 -7.90
CA GLU A 360 15.46 -75.09 -8.84
C GLU A 360 15.19 -74.62 -10.28
N GLY A 361 15.91 -75.06 -11.31
CA GLY A 361 16.77 -76.22 -11.46
C GLY A 361 16.59 -76.76 -12.88
N GLN A 362 17.54 -76.42 -13.76
CA GLN A 362 18.02 -77.15 -14.96
C GLN A 362 17.10 -77.83 -16.00
N ASP A 363 17.60 -77.70 -17.24
CA ASP A 363 17.58 -78.66 -18.36
C ASP A 363 16.36 -78.67 -19.31
N THR A 364 16.54 -78.13 -20.53
CA THR A 364 17.08 -78.90 -21.67
C THR A 364 17.03 -78.05 -22.95
N SER A 365 18.15 -78.02 -23.66
CA SER A 365 18.25 -77.56 -25.03
C SER A 365 17.91 -78.73 -25.97
N SER A 366 17.05 -78.49 -26.98
CA SER A 366 17.25 -79.04 -28.33
C SER A 366 16.25 -78.49 -29.35
N ALA A 367 16.78 -78.20 -30.54
CA ALA A 367 16.17 -78.28 -31.88
C ALA A 367 15.80 -76.96 -32.60
N SER A 368 16.80 -76.45 -33.34
CA SER A 368 16.82 -76.15 -34.80
C SER A 368 15.52 -75.70 -35.51
N LEU A 369 15.49 -74.49 -36.11
CA LEU A 369 15.74 -74.16 -37.56
C LEU A 369 14.62 -74.74 -38.47
N ASP A 370 13.89 -74.03 -39.33
CA ASP A 370 14.06 -72.81 -40.16
C ASP A 370 12.68 -72.08 -40.25
N ASP A 371 12.48 -70.80 -40.63
CA ASP A 371 12.86 -70.15 -41.90
C ASP A 371 12.52 -68.63 -41.87
N GLU A 372 13.15 -67.85 -42.78
CA GLU A 372 13.00 -66.42 -43.15
C GLU A 372 13.82 -65.28 -42.45
N ASP A 373 15.06 -65.10 -42.94
CA ASP A 373 15.63 -63.89 -43.62
C ASP A 373 14.66 -62.66 -43.72
N ARG A 374 14.98 -61.38 -43.46
CA ARG A 374 16.18 -60.54 -43.66
C ARG A 374 16.04 -59.16 -42.96
N PRO A 375 17.11 -58.37 -42.82
CA PRO A 375 17.21 -57.21 -41.93
C PRO A 375 16.65 -55.92 -42.55
N LYS A 376 16.08 -55.05 -41.70
CA LYS A 376 15.83 -53.64 -42.01
C LYS A 376 17.16 -53.01 -42.44
N THR A 377 17.19 -52.46 -43.64
CA THR A 377 18.39 -52.00 -44.34
C THR A 377 19.13 -50.93 -43.54
N THR A 378 20.47 -50.96 -43.57
CA THR A 378 21.35 -49.95 -42.96
C THR A 378 21.00 -48.52 -43.38
N ALA A 379 20.43 -48.35 -44.58
CA ALA A 379 19.95 -47.07 -45.09
C ALA A 379 18.75 -46.48 -44.31
N GLU A 380 17.86 -47.31 -43.73
CA GLU A 380 16.74 -46.83 -42.90
C GLU A 380 17.23 -46.35 -41.52
N LEU A 381 18.26 -47.01 -40.99
CA LEU A 381 18.91 -46.59 -39.75
C LEU A 381 19.72 -45.29 -39.94
N GLU A 382 20.38 -45.11 -41.08
CA GLU A 382 21.07 -43.85 -41.43
C GLU A 382 20.09 -42.68 -41.55
N ASP A 383 18.94 -42.85 -42.20
CA ASP A 383 17.89 -41.82 -42.31
C ASP A 383 17.29 -41.43 -40.93
N ILE A 384 17.12 -42.40 -40.03
CA ILE A 384 16.67 -42.14 -38.66
C ILE A 384 17.73 -41.38 -37.86
N VAL A 385 19.00 -41.75 -37.99
CA VAL A 385 20.11 -41.08 -37.30
C VAL A 385 20.27 -39.64 -37.81
N GLU A 386 20.11 -39.41 -39.11
CA GLU A 386 20.17 -38.06 -39.70
C GLU A 386 19.02 -37.17 -39.21
N LYS A 387 17.78 -37.69 -39.19
CA LYS A 387 16.61 -36.97 -38.64
C LYS A 387 16.74 -36.66 -37.15
N LEU A 388 17.27 -37.61 -36.36
CA LEU A 388 17.52 -37.39 -34.94
C LEU A 388 18.64 -36.37 -34.72
N SER A 389 19.67 -36.36 -35.57
CA SER A 389 20.75 -35.37 -35.52
C SER A 389 20.29 -33.96 -35.87
N GLU A 390 19.38 -33.80 -36.83
CA GLU A 390 18.76 -32.51 -37.14
C GLU A 390 17.87 -32.04 -35.98
N THR A 391 17.02 -32.93 -35.45
CA THR A 391 16.16 -32.61 -34.31
C THR A 391 16.96 -32.21 -33.07
N LEU A 392 18.11 -32.87 -32.83
CA LEU A 392 19.00 -32.54 -31.72
C LEU A 392 19.56 -31.11 -31.88
N LYS A 393 19.96 -30.73 -33.09
CA LYS A 393 20.48 -29.39 -33.42
C LYS A 393 19.43 -28.30 -33.20
N ASP A 394 18.20 -28.53 -33.62
CA ASP A 394 17.09 -27.59 -33.41
C ASP A 394 16.81 -27.40 -31.91
N LYS A 395 16.90 -28.46 -31.12
CA LYS A 395 16.73 -28.39 -29.65
C LYS A 395 17.89 -27.75 -28.93
N GLU A 396 19.13 -27.95 -29.40
CA GLU A 396 20.30 -27.22 -28.89
C GLU A 396 20.16 -25.72 -29.13
N GLN A 397 19.62 -25.32 -30.30
CA GLN A 397 19.37 -23.91 -30.62
C GLN A 397 18.25 -23.30 -29.77
N GLU A 398 17.15 -24.01 -29.53
CA GLU A 398 16.09 -23.58 -28.59
C GLU A 398 16.62 -23.40 -27.16
N VAL A 399 17.54 -24.27 -26.72
CA VAL A 399 18.17 -24.17 -25.38
C VAL A 399 19.09 -22.95 -25.29
N GLU A 400 19.84 -22.64 -26.33
CA GLU A 400 20.70 -21.44 -26.39
C GLU A 400 19.87 -20.15 -26.37
N GLU A 401 18.74 -20.12 -27.11
CA GLU A 401 17.80 -18.99 -27.10
C GLU A 401 17.13 -18.80 -25.73
N LEU A 402 16.74 -19.91 -25.07
CA LEU A 402 16.21 -19.86 -23.70
C LEU A 402 17.28 -19.46 -22.67
N ALA A 403 18.54 -19.83 -22.88
CA ALA A 403 19.66 -19.41 -22.04
C ALA A 403 19.92 -17.91 -22.15
N ASP A 404 19.85 -17.34 -23.37
CA ASP A 404 19.97 -15.91 -23.62
C ASP A 404 18.77 -15.12 -23.05
N ILE A 405 17.55 -15.68 -23.13
CA ILE A 405 16.36 -15.12 -22.45
C ILE A 405 16.54 -15.18 -20.93
N LEU A 406 17.03 -16.29 -20.37
CA LEU A 406 17.31 -16.43 -18.93
C LEU A 406 18.41 -15.48 -18.46
N GLN A 407 19.43 -15.22 -19.29
CA GLN A 407 20.48 -14.25 -19.00
C GLN A 407 19.94 -12.81 -19.03
N LYS A 408 19.11 -12.48 -20.03
CA LYS A 408 18.38 -11.19 -20.11
C LYS A 408 17.38 -11.00 -18.95
N ILE A 409 16.76 -12.08 -18.46
CA ILE A 409 15.89 -12.06 -17.27
C ILE A 409 16.73 -11.89 -16.00
N LYS A 410 17.88 -12.57 -15.86
CA LYS A 410 18.82 -12.41 -14.73
C LYS A 410 19.40 -11.00 -14.64
N GLU A 411 19.65 -10.36 -15.77
CA GLU A 411 20.15 -8.98 -15.81
C GLU A 411 19.00 -7.94 -15.69
N GLY A 412 17.74 -8.39 -15.73
CA GLY A 412 16.57 -7.55 -15.96
C GLY A 412 15.38 -7.74 -15.01
N THR A 413 15.50 -8.36 -13.83
CA THR A 413 14.32 -8.48 -12.95
C THR A 413 13.91 -7.12 -12.32
N PRO A 414 12.62 -6.73 -12.39
CA PRO A 414 12.07 -5.65 -11.57
C PRO A 414 12.20 -5.92 -10.06
N LEU A 415 12.36 -7.19 -9.70
CA LEU A 415 12.42 -7.67 -8.31
C LEU A 415 13.78 -7.41 -7.66
N GLU A 416 14.92 -7.58 -8.35
CA GLU A 416 16.23 -7.24 -7.78
C GLU A 416 16.45 -5.74 -7.64
N ARG A 417 15.88 -4.95 -8.55
CA ARG A 417 15.86 -3.49 -8.44
C ARG A 417 15.00 -3.05 -7.25
N LYS A 418 13.79 -3.61 -7.09
CA LYS A 418 12.96 -3.40 -5.89
C LYS A 418 13.59 -3.91 -4.60
N VAL A 419 14.27 -5.06 -4.62
CA VAL A 419 14.99 -5.60 -3.46
C VAL A 419 16.17 -4.71 -3.10
N SER A 420 16.86 -4.12 -4.09
CA SER A 420 17.95 -3.16 -3.85
C SER A 420 17.43 -1.82 -3.32
N GLU A 421 16.30 -1.33 -3.84
CA GLU A 421 15.59 -0.16 -3.32
C GLU A 421 15.09 -0.39 -1.89
N LEU A 422 14.47 -1.55 -1.61
CA LEU A 422 14.02 -1.94 -0.28
C LEU A 422 15.20 -2.13 0.69
N LYS A 423 16.34 -2.67 0.24
CA LYS A 423 17.57 -2.75 1.04
C LYS A 423 18.12 -1.38 1.39
N LEU A 424 18.07 -0.44 0.45
CA LEU A 424 18.49 0.95 0.67
C LEU A 424 17.55 1.66 1.66
N TYR A 425 16.25 1.47 1.50
CA TYR A 425 15.23 2.00 2.41
C TYR A 425 15.38 1.43 3.83
N LEU A 426 15.56 0.10 3.95
CA LEU A 426 15.80 -0.56 5.23
C LEU A 426 17.09 -0.05 5.92
N LYS A 427 18.13 0.28 5.14
CA LYS A 427 19.36 0.88 5.67
C LYS A 427 19.10 2.28 6.23
N GLN A 428 18.33 3.11 5.52
CA GLN A 428 17.95 4.44 5.98
C GLN A 428 17.11 4.38 7.26
N GLU A 429 16.15 3.46 7.34
CA GLU A 429 15.33 3.28 8.56
C GLU A 429 16.15 2.80 9.76
N ARG A 430 17.13 1.90 9.56
CA ARG A 430 18.07 1.52 10.64
C ARG A 430 18.92 2.69 11.13
N GLU A 431 19.31 3.60 10.23
CA GLU A 431 20.07 4.80 10.61
C GLU A 431 19.20 5.77 11.42
N LYS A 432 17.93 5.95 11.04
CA LYS A 432 16.95 6.74 11.82
C LYS A 432 16.66 6.10 13.18
N GLU A 433 16.45 4.79 13.24
CA GLU A 433 16.23 4.05 14.50
C GLU A 433 17.42 4.22 15.45
N LYS A 434 18.65 4.15 14.91
CA LYS A 434 19.87 4.39 15.70
C LYS A 434 19.91 5.81 16.25
N SER A 435 19.58 6.81 15.44
CA SER A 435 19.50 8.22 15.88
C SER A 435 18.48 8.40 17.01
N LEU A 436 17.27 7.86 16.86
CA LEU A 436 16.21 7.94 17.87
C LEU A 436 16.61 7.21 19.16
N ARG A 437 17.29 6.07 19.05
CA ARG A 437 17.79 5.32 20.22
C ARG A 437 18.86 6.11 20.98
N ASP A 438 19.73 6.82 20.28
CA ASP A 438 20.73 7.69 20.88
C ASP A 438 20.07 8.91 21.56
N GLU A 439 19.03 9.49 20.94
CA GLU A 439 18.21 10.57 21.55
C GLU A 439 17.45 10.11 22.80
N ILE A 440 16.83 8.92 22.77
CA ILE A 440 16.17 8.33 23.94
C ILE A 440 17.17 8.14 25.07
N LYS A 441 18.37 7.63 24.78
CA LYS A 441 19.42 7.44 25.78
C LYS A 441 19.89 8.77 26.37
N GLU A 442 19.98 9.82 25.56
CA GLU A 442 20.29 11.17 26.02
C GLU A 442 19.18 11.74 26.91
N MET A 443 17.90 11.50 26.58
CA MET A 443 16.77 11.88 27.42
C MET A 443 16.68 11.07 28.72
N GLU A 444 17.01 9.78 28.70
CA GLU A 444 17.08 8.94 29.90
C GLU A 444 18.21 9.39 30.86
N GLU A 445 19.35 9.84 30.32
CA GLU A 445 20.41 10.47 31.10
C GLU A 445 19.98 11.82 31.66
N ALA A 446 19.23 12.62 30.89
CA ALA A 446 18.62 13.87 31.36
C ALA A 446 17.58 13.67 32.47
N LEU A 447 16.85 12.54 32.45
CA LEU A 447 15.87 12.19 33.49
C LEU A 447 16.53 11.78 34.82
N LYS A 448 17.76 11.25 34.76
CA LYS A 448 18.53 10.83 35.95
C LYS A 448 19.14 11.99 36.72
N ASP A 449 19.57 13.05 36.04
CA ASP A 449 20.11 14.27 36.66
C ASP A 449 19.84 15.50 35.78
N PRO A 450 18.67 16.16 35.94
CA PRO A 450 18.26 17.29 35.12
C PRO A 450 19.18 18.50 35.23
N GLU A 451 19.79 18.74 36.40
CA GLU A 451 20.68 19.88 36.64
C GLU A 451 22.03 19.71 35.95
N ALA A 452 22.60 18.49 35.98
CA ALA A 452 23.84 18.18 35.28
C ALA A 452 23.67 18.21 33.75
N TYR A 453 22.52 17.73 33.24
CA TYR A 453 22.21 17.75 31.81
C TYR A 453 22.07 19.18 31.27
N GLU A 454 21.27 20.04 31.91
CA GLU A 454 21.12 21.45 31.50
C GLU A 454 22.45 22.20 31.58
N LYS A 455 23.27 21.96 32.61
CA LYS A 455 24.60 22.56 32.71
C LYS A 455 25.52 22.13 31.56
N LYS A 456 25.49 20.86 31.16
CA LYS A 456 26.28 20.33 30.02
C LYS A 456 25.79 20.89 28.68
N ARG A 457 24.47 20.95 28.49
CA ARG A 457 23.83 21.55 27.30
C ARG A 457 24.21 23.01 27.15
N LEU A 458 24.06 23.82 28.21
CA LEU A 458 24.44 25.24 28.20
C LEU A 458 25.94 25.43 27.96
N THR A 459 26.79 24.55 28.50
CA THR A 459 28.24 24.59 28.26
C THR A 459 28.58 24.32 26.79
N ASN A 460 27.94 23.33 26.18
CA ASN A 460 28.13 23.00 24.75
C ASN A 460 27.63 24.13 23.84
N GLU A 461 26.49 24.73 24.15
CA GLU A 461 25.92 25.88 23.44
C GLU A 461 26.88 27.09 23.50
N LEU A 462 27.45 27.35 24.69
CA LEU A 462 28.39 28.45 24.93
C LEU A 462 29.71 28.24 24.15
N GLU A 463 30.21 27.00 24.08
CA GLU A 463 31.39 26.66 23.28
C GLU A 463 31.12 26.73 21.76
N ARG A 464 29.91 26.38 21.30
CA ARG A 464 29.50 26.57 19.91
C ARG A 464 29.49 28.05 19.53
N LEU A 465 28.84 28.88 20.34
CA LEU A 465 28.76 30.33 20.11
C LEU A 465 30.14 31.00 20.13
N LYS A 466 31.07 30.54 20.99
CA LYS A 466 32.46 31.01 20.97
C LYS A 466 33.17 30.69 19.66
N ARG A 467 33.00 29.47 19.12
CA ARG A 467 33.61 29.07 17.83
C ARG A 467 33.04 29.87 16.67
N GLU A 468 31.72 30.08 16.63
CA GLU A 468 31.07 30.89 15.58
C GLU A 468 31.52 32.35 15.62
N LYS A 469 31.65 32.93 16.82
CA LYS A 469 32.19 34.27 17.00
C LYS A 469 33.61 34.37 16.47
N LYS A 470 34.48 33.42 16.84
CA LYS A 470 35.87 33.38 16.38
C LYS A 470 35.99 33.25 14.86
N GLN A 471 35.19 32.39 14.23
CA GLN A 471 35.16 32.26 12.78
C GLN A 471 34.73 33.55 12.07
N LYS A 472 33.76 34.28 12.62
CA LYS A 472 33.34 35.58 12.09
C LYS A 472 34.46 36.62 12.21
N GLU A 473 35.16 36.66 13.34
CA GLU A 473 36.31 37.55 13.56
C GLU A 473 37.47 37.23 12.60
N ASP A 474 37.82 35.94 12.44
CA ASP A 474 38.86 35.50 11.51
C ASP A 474 38.51 35.83 10.06
N LYS A 475 37.24 35.67 9.66
CA LYS A 475 36.76 36.03 8.32
C LYS A 475 36.83 37.53 8.04
N LEU A 476 36.43 38.37 9.01
CA LEU A 476 36.54 39.83 8.93
C LEU A 476 38.00 40.27 8.79
N LEU A 477 38.91 39.63 9.52
CA LEU A 477 40.34 39.91 9.43
C LEU A 477 40.92 39.52 8.05
N GLU A 478 40.52 38.36 7.53
CA GLU A 478 40.93 37.88 6.21
C GLU A 478 40.44 38.81 5.10
N ASP A 479 39.18 39.23 5.16
CA ASP A 479 38.59 40.14 4.17
C ASP A 479 39.24 41.53 4.25
N GLY A 480 39.50 42.05 5.45
CA GLY A 480 40.24 43.30 5.63
C GLY A 480 41.68 43.23 5.08
N LYS A 481 42.37 42.10 5.24
CA LYS A 481 43.71 41.90 4.63
C LYS A 481 43.66 41.90 3.10
N LYS A 482 42.65 41.25 2.50
CA LYS A 482 42.45 41.26 1.04
C LYS A 482 42.21 42.67 0.53
N GLU A 483 41.36 43.44 1.20
CA GLU A 483 41.06 44.82 0.83
C GLU A 483 42.29 45.72 0.92
N ILE A 484 43.08 45.59 2.00
CA ILE A 484 44.38 46.28 2.14
C ILE A 484 45.34 45.89 1.01
N SER A 485 45.38 44.61 0.61
CA SER A 485 46.24 44.16 -0.49
C SER A 485 45.83 44.78 -1.83
N VAL A 486 44.53 44.86 -2.12
CA VAL A 486 44.02 45.50 -3.33
C VAL A 486 44.34 47.00 -3.34
N LEU A 487 44.16 47.68 -2.20
CA LEU A 487 44.51 49.09 -2.07
C LEU A 487 46.01 49.34 -2.25
N LYS A 488 46.87 48.46 -1.72
CA LYS A 488 48.33 48.56 -1.92
C LYS A 488 48.74 48.44 -3.39
N GLU A 489 48.14 47.51 -4.13
CA GLU A 489 48.42 47.39 -5.58
C GLU A 489 47.94 48.60 -6.37
N LYS A 490 46.73 49.11 -6.08
CA LYS A 490 46.26 50.37 -6.68
C LYS A 490 47.18 51.56 -6.38
N LEU A 491 47.71 51.62 -5.17
CA LEU A 491 48.61 52.69 -4.76
C LEU A 491 49.94 52.64 -5.53
N LYS A 492 50.51 51.46 -5.75
CA LYS A 492 51.69 51.29 -6.61
C LYS A 492 51.44 51.69 -8.06
N GLU A 493 50.27 51.36 -8.60
CA GLU A 493 49.93 51.73 -9.99
C GLU A 493 49.85 53.26 -10.13
N LEU A 494 49.20 53.93 -9.19
CA LEU A 494 49.13 55.39 -9.15
C LEU A 494 50.50 56.05 -8.96
N GLU A 495 51.37 55.47 -8.12
CA GLU A 495 52.76 55.94 -7.96
C GLU A 495 53.55 55.84 -9.28
N LYS A 496 53.32 54.77 -10.06
CA LYS A 496 53.94 54.59 -11.37
C LYS A 496 53.40 55.58 -12.40
N GLU A 497 52.07 55.76 -12.49
CA GLU A 497 51.45 56.75 -13.38
C GLU A 497 51.94 58.17 -13.05
N LEU A 498 52.09 58.49 -11.77
CA LEU A 498 52.62 59.79 -11.33
C LEU A 498 54.06 59.99 -11.82
N ALA A 499 54.93 58.97 -11.69
CA ALA A 499 56.31 59.05 -12.17
C ALA A 499 56.40 59.21 -13.70
N GLU A 500 55.54 58.53 -14.46
CA GLU A 500 55.46 58.69 -15.92
C GLU A 500 55.02 60.11 -16.30
N LYS A 501 54.04 60.67 -15.57
CA LYS A 501 53.57 62.05 -15.78
C LYS A 501 54.61 63.09 -15.40
N GLU A 502 55.40 62.85 -14.36
CA GLU A 502 56.53 63.72 -13.99
C GLU A 502 57.60 63.76 -15.09
N GLU A 503 57.92 62.61 -15.69
CA GLU A 503 58.88 62.55 -16.80
C GLU A 503 58.34 63.22 -18.08
N GLU A 504 57.05 63.03 -18.39
CA GLU A 504 56.38 63.71 -19.50
C GLU A 504 56.38 65.24 -19.31
N ASN A 505 56.08 65.72 -18.09
CA ASN A 505 56.15 67.14 -17.76
C ASN A 505 57.57 67.70 -17.87
N LYS A 506 58.58 66.92 -17.48
CA LYS A 506 59.99 67.33 -17.62
C LYS A 506 60.39 67.49 -19.08
N SER A 507 60.03 66.54 -19.94
CA SER A 507 60.20 66.61 -21.40
C SER A 507 59.49 67.84 -22.00
N LEU A 508 58.23 68.08 -21.63
CA LEU A 508 57.48 69.25 -22.07
C LEU A 508 58.15 70.57 -21.63
N THR A 509 58.70 70.60 -20.42
CA THR A 509 59.43 71.77 -19.90
C THR A 509 60.71 72.02 -20.70
N GLU A 510 61.46 70.97 -21.04
CA GLU A 510 62.65 71.05 -21.90
C GLU A 510 62.29 71.55 -23.31
N ASN A 511 61.22 71.02 -23.90
CA ASN A 511 60.72 71.46 -25.21
C ASN A 511 60.24 72.91 -25.20
N LEU A 512 59.53 73.34 -24.14
CA LEU A 512 59.14 74.75 -23.97
C LEU A 512 60.36 75.67 -23.87
N LYS A 513 61.41 75.24 -23.17
CA LYS A 513 62.67 75.99 -23.05
C LYS A 513 63.37 76.10 -24.41
N ALA A 514 63.38 75.03 -25.20
CA ALA A 514 63.93 75.04 -26.56
C ALA A 514 63.13 75.96 -27.50
N LEU A 515 61.80 75.92 -27.45
CA LEU A 515 60.94 76.83 -28.22
C LEU A 515 61.09 78.29 -27.80
N GLN A 516 61.27 78.56 -26.49
CA GLN A 516 61.57 79.91 -26.00
C GLN A 516 62.92 80.41 -26.53
N SER A 517 63.95 79.56 -26.57
CA SER A 517 65.24 79.90 -27.19
C SER A 517 65.10 80.18 -28.70
N GLN A 518 64.33 79.37 -29.43
CA GLN A 518 64.05 79.62 -30.86
C GLN A 518 63.24 80.91 -31.09
N LEU A 519 62.28 81.22 -30.20
CA LEU A 519 61.51 82.47 -30.26
C LEU A 519 62.39 83.70 -29.97
N THR A 520 63.37 83.59 -29.07
CA THR A 520 64.36 84.65 -28.85
C THR A 520 65.29 84.83 -30.04
N GLU A 521 65.63 83.76 -30.77
CA GLU A 521 66.42 83.83 -32.01
C GLU A 521 65.63 84.40 -33.20
N THR A 522 64.34 84.07 -33.35
CA THR A 522 63.48 84.63 -34.41
C THR A 522 63.08 86.08 -34.13
N LYS A 523 62.81 86.45 -32.88
CA LYS A 523 62.62 87.88 -32.52
C LYS A 523 63.89 88.71 -32.64
N ALA A 524 65.07 88.09 -32.56
CA ALA A 524 66.33 88.75 -32.87
C ALA A 524 66.58 88.88 -34.38
N SER A 525 65.95 88.06 -35.24
CA SER A 525 66.08 88.17 -36.70
C SER A 525 64.98 89.01 -37.38
N GLU A 526 63.85 89.28 -36.71
CA GLU A 526 62.76 90.13 -37.25
C GLU A 526 62.79 91.59 -36.74
N ALA A 527 63.74 91.96 -35.87
CA ALA A 527 63.86 93.32 -35.33
C ALA A 527 64.88 94.21 -36.07
N ASP A 528 65.38 93.80 -37.24
CA ASP A 528 66.44 94.52 -37.95
C ASP A 528 66.25 94.45 -39.49
N ASP A 529 65.09 94.91 -40.00
CA ASP A 529 65.09 95.68 -41.26
C ASP A 529 63.83 96.59 -41.39
N PRO A 530 63.96 97.84 -41.86
CA PRO A 530 63.02 98.95 -41.64
C PRO A 530 61.87 99.06 -42.68
N PRO A 531 60.91 99.99 -42.45
CA PRO A 531 59.59 99.94 -43.03
C PRO A 531 59.53 100.46 -44.46
N GLN A 532 58.67 99.83 -45.27
CA GLN A 532 58.21 100.34 -46.57
C GLN A 532 56.68 100.27 -46.66
N PRO A 533 56.06 101.16 -47.44
CA PRO A 533 54.75 101.71 -47.11
C PRO A 533 53.65 101.34 -48.13
N ILE A 534 52.40 101.66 -47.76
CA ILE A 534 51.21 101.84 -48.62
C ILE A 534 50.56 100.54 -49.15
N GLU A 535 49.30 100.31 -48.78
CA GLU A 535 48.13 100.35 -49.68
C GLU A 535 46.88 99.81 -48.96
N GLU A 536 45.85 100.66 -48.84
CA GLU A 536 44.49 100.21 -48.56
C GLU A 536 43.99 99.38 -49.75
N PRO A 537 43.35 98.23 -49.48
CA PRO A 537 41.98 98.12 -49.97
C PRO A 537 41.02 97.42 -49.00
N THR A 538 39.91 98.13 -48.75
CA THR A 538 38.54 97.63 -48.89
C THR A 538 38.21 96.27 -48.24
N ILE A 539 37.71 96.31 -47.00
CA ILE A 539 36.99 95.18 -46.40
C ILE A 539 35.49 95.33 -46.71
N PRO A 540 34.85 94.34 -47.34
CA PRO A 540 33.41 94.30 -47.52
C PRO A 540 32.70 93.97 -46.20
N THR A 541 31.60 94.68 -46.03
CA THR A 541 30.43 94.44 -45.18
C THR A 541 30.16 93.00 -44.74
N SER A 542 29.85 92.87 -43.45
CA SER A 542 29.09 91.77 -42.83
C SER A 542 27.81 91.42 -43.59
N PRO A 543 27.24 90.24 -43.32
CA PRO A 543 25.91 90.31 -42.71
C PRO A 543 25.65 89.25 -41.63
N SER A 544 24.78 89.66 -40.71
CA SER A 544 23.71 88.92 -40.00
C SER A 544 23.86 87.41 -39.78
#